data_AF-A0A0A2TAJ9-F1
#
_entry.id   AF-A0A0A2TAJ9-F1
#
_cell.length_a   1.000
_cell.length_b   1.000
_cell.length_c   1.000
_cell.angle_alpha   90.00
_cell.angle_beta   90.00
_cell.angle_gamma   90.00
#
_symmetry.space_group_name_H-M   'P 1'
#
loop_
_entity.id
_entity.type
_entity.pdbx_description
1 polymer ?
#
loop_
_entity_poly.entity_id
_entity_poly.type
_entity_poly.pdbx_seq_one_letter_code
_entity_poly.pdbx_strand_id
1 'polypeptide(L)' 'MTTTQQLTERIELLRNRMIKVATVKGFTSDESLAISQELDYLLNMYEVEKQDHSKHTKSIT' A
#
# COMPACT_ATOMS: atom_id res chain seq x y z
N MET A 1 2.31 -16.78 2.36
CA MET A 1 1.72 -15.75 3.24
C MET A 1 2.61 -14.54 3.16
N THR A 2 2.09 -13.43 2.66
CA THR A 2 2.84 -12.16 2.60
C THR A 2 2.73 -11.53 3.97
N THR A 3 3.85 -11.31 4.65
CA THR A 3 3.81 -10.72 5.99
C THR A 3 3.51 -9.22 5.91
N THR A 4 2.96 -8.65 6.99
CA THR A 4 2.73 -7.20 7.12
C THR A 4 4.00 -6.38 6.77
N GLN A 5 5.19 -6.89 7.11
CA GLN A 5 6.47 -6.26 6.78
C GLN A 5 6.73 -6.20 5.27
N GLN A 6 6.46 -7.28 4.53
CA GLN A 6 6.61 -7.31 3.08
C GLN A 6 5.65 -6.35 2.37
N LEU A 7 4.42 -6.20 2.91
CA LEU A 7 3.48 -5.19 2.41
C LEU A 7 4.00 -3.77 2.66
N THR A 8 4.52 -3.48 3.84
CA THR A 8 5.10 -2.16 4.17
C THR A 8 6.28 -1.81 3.27
N GLU A 9 7.22 -2.75 3.05
CA GLU A 9 8.36 -2.53 2.15
C GLU A 9 7.90 -2.23 0.72
N ARG A 10 6.88 -2.96 0.24
CA ARG A 10 6.35 -2.77 -1.10
C ARG A 10 5.63 -1.43 -1.26
N ILE A 11 4.85 -1.01 -0.25
CA ILE A 11 4.19 0.31 -0.19
C ILE A 11 5.23 1.43 -0.27
N GLU A 12 6.31 1.36 0.51
CA GLU A 12 7.34 2.39 0.51
C GLU A 12 8.13 2.44 -0.80
N LEU A 13 8.40 1.30 -1.42
CA LEU A 13 9.04 1.26 -2.73
C LEU A 13 8.16 1.90 -3.81
N LEU A 14 6.86 1.61 -3.82
CA LEU A 14 5.91 2.18 -4.78
C LEU A 14 5.65 3.66 -4.52
N ARG A 15 5.56 4.10 -3.26
CA ARG A 15 5.48 5.52 -2.88
C ARG A 15 6.65 6.30 -3.48
N ASN A 16 7.87 5.80 -3.30
CA ASN A 16 9.07 6.45 -3.84
C ASN A 16 9.06 6.48 -5.38
N ARG A 17 8.59 5.40 -6.03
CA ARG A 17 8.44 5.38 -7.48
C ARG A 17 7.38 6.37 -7.96
N MET A 18 6.24 6.46 -7.30
CA MET A 18 5.16 7.39 -7.63
C MET A 18 5.67 8.84 -7.61
N ILE A 19 6.39 9.23 -6.54
CA ILE A 19 6.96 10.58 -6.42
C ILE A 19 7.92 10.86 -7.58
N LYS A 20 8.82 9.92 -7.89
CA LYS A 20 9.78 10.07 -9.01
C LYS A 20 9.06 10.24 -10.35
N VAL A 21 8.10 9.37 -10.65
CA VAL A 21 7.35 9.40 -11.91
C VAL A 21 6.49 10.66 -11.99
N ALA A 22 5.79 11.04 -10.93
CA ALA A 22 4.98 12.25 -10.91
C ALA A 22 5.83 13.52 -11.04
N THR A 23 7.04 13.53 -10.48
CA THR A 23 7.99 14.65 -10.63
C THR A 23 8.45 14.80 -12.08
N VAL A 24 8.65 13.71 -12.80
CA VAL A 24 9.15 13.73 -14.19
C VAL A 24 8.03 13.87 -15.23
N LYS A 25 6.91 13.17 -15.02
CA LYS A 25 5.83 13.00 -16.00
C LYS A 25 4.52 13.69 -15.62
N GLY A 26 4.42 14.21 -14.39
CA GLY A 26 3.19 14.76 -13.84
C GLY A 26 2.29 13.70 -13.21
N PHE A 27 1.52 14.12 -12.21
CA PHE A 27 0.62 13.26 -11.44
C PHE A 27 -0.54 12.65 -12.25
N THR A 28 -0.88 13.25 -13.39
CA THR A 28 -1.94 12.77 -14.29
C THR A 28 -1.41 11.91 -15.43
N SER A 29 -0.11 11.61 -15.45
CA SER A 29 0.43 10.67 -16.44
C SER A 29 -0.12 9.26 -16.18
N ASP A 30 -0.34 8.49 -17.25
CA ASP A 30 -0.84 7.12 -17.14
C ASP A 30 0.05 6.26 -16.22
N GLU A 31 1.36 6.51 -16.21
CA GLU A 31 2.29 5.81 -15.32
C GLU A 31 2.11 6.22 -13.85
N SER A 32 1.93 7.51 -13.57
CA SER A 32 1.62 7.97 -12.21
C SER A 32 0.28 7.43 -11.70
N LEU A 33 -0.73 7.38 -12.57
CA LEU A 33 -2.06 6.84 -12.25
C LEU A 33 -2.02 5.32 -12.01
N ALA A 34 -1.27 4.57 -12.82
CA ALA A 34 -1.09 3.14 -12.62
C ALA A 34 -0.39 2.84 -11.28
N ILE A 35 0.65 3.60 -10.94
CA ILE A 35 1.36 3.44 -9.67
C ILE A 35 0.47 3.81 -8.49
N SER A 36 -0.35 4.87 -8.59
CA SER A 36 -1.27 5.24 -7.50
C SER A 36 -2.32 4.16 -7.25
N GLN A 37 -2.84 3.53 -8.31
CA GLN A 37 -3.77 2.41 -8.20
C GLN A 37 -3.14 1.17 -7.54
N GLU A 38 -1.89 0.84 -7.90
CA GLU A 38 -1.16 -0.27 -7.24
C GLU A 38 -0.89 0.05 -5.76
N LEU A 39 -0.55 1.31 -5.45
CA LEU A 39 -0.31 1.75 -4.08
C LEU A 39 -1.59 1.67 -3.23
N ASP A 40 -2.72 2.14 -3.76
CA ASP A 40 -4.03 2.05 -3.08
C ASP A 40 -4.44 0.60 -2.83
N TYR A 41 -4.21 -0.30 -3.79
CA TYR A 41 -4.47 -1.73 -3.61
C TYR A 41 -3.67 -2.31 -2.44
N LEU A 42 -2.37 -1.99 -2.36
CA LEU A 42 -1.51 -2.48 -1.27
C LEU A 42 -1.85 -1.89 0.09
N LEU A 43 -2.26 -0.62 0.12
CA LEU A 43 -2.74 0.03 1.36
C LEU A 43 -4.02 -0.66 1.86
N ASN A 44 -4.94 -0.99 0.96
CA ASN A 44 -6.15 -1.72 1.31
C ASN A 44 -5.82 -3.13 1.83
N MET A 45 -4.90 -3.86 1.19
CA MET A 45 -4.45 -5.16 1.69
C MET A 45 -3.81 -5.06 3.07
N TYR A 46 -2.95 -4.06 3.29
CA TYR A 46 -2.30 -3.83 4.56
C TYR A 46 -3.32 -3.55 5.67
N GLU A 47 -4.35 -2.75 5.39
CA GLU A 47 -5.40 -2.46 6.36
C GLU A 47 -6.23 -3.71 6.69
N VAL A 48 -6.54 -4.57 5.70
CA VAL A 48 -7.22 -5.85 5.92
C VAL A 48 -6.39 -6.77 6.82
N GLU A 49 -5.11 -6.97 6.51
CA GLU A 49 -4.20 -7.81 7.31
C GLU A 49 -4.08 -7.27 8.74
N LYS A 50 -3.93 -5.95 8.90
CA LYS A 50 -3.86 -5.30 10.21
C LYS A 50 -5.16 -5.49 11.01
N GLN A 51 -6.32 -5.42 10.36
CA GLN A 51 -7.61 -5.65 11.02
C GLN A 51 -7.84 -7.11 11.41
N ASP A 52 -7.35 -8.06 10.61
CA ASP A 52 -7.44 -9.48 10.95
C ASP A 52 -6.63 -9.82 12.22
N HIS A 53 -5.44 -9.22 12.36
CA HIS A 53 -4.62 -9.34 13.57
C HIS A 53 -5.23 -8.68 14.82
N SER A 54 -6.13 -7.70 14.66
CA SER A 54 -6.74 -6.98 15.80
C SER A 54 -8.13 -7.51 16.22
N LYS A 55 -8.75 -8.40 15.43
CA LYS A 55 -9.97 -9.12 15.84
C LYS A 55 -9.69 -10.25 16.85
N HIS A 56 -8.46 -10.77 16.92
CA HIS A 56 -8.10 -11.82 17.86
C HIS A 56 -7.99 -11.36 19.33
N THR A 57 -7.91 -10.05 19.60
CA THR A 57 -7.75 -9.51 20.97
C THR A 57 -9.01 -8.89 21.56
N LYS A 58 -10.18 -8.94 20.88
CA LYS A 58 -11.42 -8.29 21.34
C LYS A 58 -12.59 -9.24 21.60
N SER A 59 -12.36 -10.55 21.71
CA SER A 59 -13.39 -11.51 22.14
C SER A 59 -12.99 -12.22 23.44
N ILE A 60 -12.65 -11.43 24.46
CA ILE A 60 -12.71 -11.85 25.88
C ILE A 60 -13.15 -10.62 26.68
N THR A 61 -14.43 -10.30 26.67
CA THR A 61 -15.12 -9.58 27.76
C THR A 61 -16.60 -9.93 27.68
#